data_AF-A0A182YFV3-F1
#
_entry.id   AF-A0A182YFV3-F1
#
_cell.length_a   1.000
_cell.length_b   1.000
_cell.length_c   1.000
_cell.angle_alpha   90.00
_cell.angle_beta   90.00
_cell.angle_gamma   90.00
#
_symmetry.space_group_name_H-M   'P 1'
#
loop_
_entity.id
_entity.type
_entity.pdbx_description
1 polymer ?
#
loop_
_entity_poly.entity_id
_entity_poly.type
_entity_poly.pdbx_seq_one_letter_code
_entity_poly.pdbx_strand_id
1 'polypeptide(L)' 'MAINSYDIVSTLQALGMMKYWKGKHIILKKQDVLEEYEERVKRRGNMPKIDQSCLKWTPFVAPTPSTPSS' A
#
# COMPACT_ATOMS: atom_id res chain seq x y z
N MET A 1 4.54 2.04 -8.72
CA MET A 1 3.36 1.89 -7.82
C MET A 1 3.86 1.73 -6.40
N ALA A 2 3.13 2.21 -5.41
CA ALA A 2 3.55 2.17 -4.01
C ALA A 2 3.54 0.76 -3.41
N ILE A 3 2.41 0.04 -3.52
CA ILE A 3 2.24 -1.32 -2.98
C ILE A 3 1.93 -2.27 -4.14
N ASN A 4 2.57 -3.44 -4.16
CA ASN A 4 2.30 -4.47 -5.17
C ASN A 4 0.94 -5.12 -4.92
N SER A 5 0.18 -5.41 -5.98
CA SER A 5 -1.10 -6.10 -5.90
C SER A 5 -1.00 -7.43 -5.16
N TYR A 6 0.10 -8.16 -5.32
CA TYR A 6 0.35 -9.41 -4.61
C TYR A 6 0.41 -9.22 -3.08
N ASP A 7 1.06 -8.16 -2.61
CA ASP A 7 1.19 -7.85 -1.18
C ASP A 7 -0.16 -7.50 -0.55
N ILE A 8 -1.02 -6.81 -1.31
CA ILE A 8 -2.38 -6.48 -0.88
C ILE A 8 -3.20 -7.77 -0.71
N VAL A 9 -3.12 -8.68 -1.69
CA VAL A 9 -3.86 -9.95 -1.65
C VAL A 9 -3.37 -10.84 -0.51
N SER A 10 -2.06 -11.01 -0.36
CA SER A 10 -1.48 -11.86 0.69
C SER A 10 -1.77 -11.33 2.09
N THR A 11 -1.69 -10.01 2.30
CA THR A 11 -1.99 -9.38 3.60
C THR A 11 -3.46 -9.55 3.96
N LEU A 12 -4.39 -9.25 3.04
CA LEU A 12 -5.82 -9.39 3.31
C LEU A 12 -6.23 -10.86 3.47
N GLN A 13 -5.56 -11.79 2.80
CA GLN A 13 -5.78 -13.22 2.99
C GLN A 13 -5.31 -13.69 4.37
N ALA A 14 -4.14 -13.22 4.85
CA ALA A 14 -3.66 -13.51 6.19
C ALA A 14 -4.61 -12.98 7.29
N LEU A 15 -5.27 -11.85 7.04
CA LEU A 15 -6.30 -11.28 7.92
C LEU A 15 -7.68 -11.97 7.78
N GLY A 16 -7.82 -12.92 6.85
CA GLY A 16 -9.11 -13.54 6.53
C GLY A 16 -10.15 -12.55 6.00
N MET A 17 -9.68 -11.44 5.41
CA MET A 17 -10.48 -10.35 4.82
C MET A 17 -10.51 -10.41 3.29
N MET A 18 -10.13 -11.55 2.71
CA MET A 18 -10.08 -11.75 1.26
C MET A 18 -10.94 -12.95 0.88
N LYS A 19 -11.78 -12.79 -0.14
CA LYS A 19 -12.51 -13.88 -0.79
C LYS A 19 -12.30 -13.81 -2.30
N TYR A 20 -12.23 -14.97 -2.94
CA TYR A 20 -12.22 -15.06 -4.40
C TYR A 20 -13.57 -15.56 -4.90
N TRP A 21 -14.15 -14.87 -5.87
CA TRP A 21 -15.44 -15.23 -6.44
C TRP A 21 -15.52 -14.84 -7.91
N LYS A 22 -15.83 -15.82 -8.78
CA LYS A 22 -16.00 -15.63 -10.23
C LYS A 22 -14.89 -14.78 -10.88
N GLY A 23 -13.63 -15.08 -10.61
CA GLY A 23 -12.53 -14.32 -11.19
C GLY A 23 -12.12 -13.06 -10.43
N LYS A 24 -12.85 -12.67 -9.38
CA LYS A 24 -12.68 -11.38 -8.69
C LYS A 24 -12.27 -11.56 -7.22
N HIS A 25 -11.36 -10.71 -6.78
CA HIS A 25 -11.04 -10.52 -5.36
C HIS A 25 -12.10 -9.63 -4.70
N ILE A 26 -12.65 -10.09 -3.59
CA ILE A 26 -13.64 -9.40 -2.77
C ILE A 26 -13.01 -9.17 -1.39
N ILE A 27 -12.95 -7.90 -0.98
CA ILE A 27 -12.50 -7.52 0.35
C ILE A 27 -13.68 -7.67 1.33
N LEU A 28 -13.46 -8.40 2.41
CA LEU A 28 -14.43 -8.59 3.48
C LEU A 28 -14.14 -7.60 4.60
N LYS A 29 -15.16 -6.87 5.05
CA LYS A 29 -15.05 -6.06 6.27
C LYS A 29 -15.23 -6.99 7.48
N LYS A 30 -14.25 -6.97 8.39
CA LYS A 30 -14.24 -7.74 9.63
C LYS A 30 -14.12 -6.77 10.80
N GLN A 31 -15.14 -6.71 11.64
CA GLN A 31 -15.24 -5.70 12.69
C GLN A 31 -14.23 -5.95 13.82
N ASP A 32 -14.02 -7.22 14.16
CA ASP A 32 -12.99 -7.71 15.09
C ASP A 32 -11.57 -7.27 14.70
N VAL A 33 -11.21 -7.42 13.41
CA VAL A 33 -9.90 -7.02 12.91
C VAL A 33 -9.71 -5.49 12.95
N LEU A 34 -10.77 -4.74 12.68
CA LEU A 34 -10.74 -3.28 12.72
C LEU A 34 -10.60 -2.75 14.15
N GLU A 35 -11.35 -3.32 15.09
CA GLU A 35 -11.28 -2.98 16.51
C GLU A 35 -9.91 -3.27 17.09
N GLU A 36 -9.35 -4.46 16.81
CA GLU A 36 -7.99 -4.81 17.23
C GLU A 36 -6.95 -3.82 16.67
N TYR A 37 -7.10 -3.42 15.40
CA TYR A 37 -6.22 -2.42 14.80
C TYR A 37 -6.33 -1.06 15.51
N GLU A 38 -7.55 -0.58 15.78
CA GLU A 38 -7.74 0.67 16.51
C GLU A 38 -7.12 0.64 17.91
N GLU A 39 -7.28 -0.47 18.65
CA GLU A 39 -6.65 -0.65 19.96
C GLU A 39 -5.12 -0.67 19.87
N ARG A 40 -4.55 -1.34 18.86
CA ARG A 40 -3.10 -1.33 18.60
C ARG A 40 -2.61 0.08 18.29
N VAL A 41 -3.35 0.87 17.52
CA VAL A 41 -3.02 2.26 17.21
C VAL A 41 -3.08 3.12 18.47
N LYS A 42 -4.14 2.99 19.28
CA LYS A 42 -4.28 3.69 20.56
C LYS A 42 -3.11 3.39 21.51
N ARG A 43 -2.70 2.12 21.62
CA ARG A 43 -1.56 1.70 22.46
C ARG A 43 -0.22 2.22 21.98
N ARG A 44 0.01 2.32 20.66
CA ARG A 44 1.25 2.86 20.09
C ARG A 44 1.42 4.36 20.30
N GLY A 45 0.35 5.07 20.69
CA GLY A 45 0.40 6.50 20.91
C GLY A 45 0.75 7.27 19.62
N ASN A 46 1.48 8.37 19.76
CA ASN A 46 1.81 9.24 18.63
C ASN A 46 3.00 8.68 17.84
N MET A 47 2.74 7.79 16.87
CA MET A 47 3.73 7.36 15.90
C MET A 47 4.06 8.52 14.94
N PRO A 48 5.34 8.82 14.68
CA PRO A 48 5.72 9.83 13.70
C PRO A 48 5.17 9.44 12.32
N LYS A 49 4.46 10.38 11.69
CA LYS A 49 3.91 10.24 10.34
C LYS A 49 4.84 10.95 9.36
N ILE A 50 4.95 10.42 8.15
CA ILE A 50 5.68 11.08 7.07
C ILE A 50 4.83 12.26 6.58
N ASP A 51 5.37 13.46 6.70
CA ASP A 51 4.80 14.65 6.08
C ASP A 51 5.22 14.74 4.61
N GLN A 52 4.25 14.68 3.71
CA GLN A 52 4.48 14.75 2.27
C GLN A 52 5.05 16.10 1.84
N SER A 53 4.76 17.19 2.55
CA SER A 53 5.30 18.53 2.22
C SER A 53 6.81 18.63 2.43
N CYS A 54 7.36 17.78 3.30
CA CYS A 54 8.78 17.73 3.60
C CYS A 54 9.56 16.83 2.62
N LEU A 55 8.89 16.08 1.74
CA LEU A 55 9.53 15.19 0.78
C LEU A 55 10.02 15.95 -0.45
N LYS A 56 11.28 16.40 -0.42
CA LYS A 56 11.96 17.01 -1.57
C LYS A 56 12.71 15.93 -2.35
N TRP A 57 12.03 15.27 -3.29
CA TRP A 57 12.62 14.21 -4.11
C TRP A 57 12.03 14.21 -5.51
N THR A 58 12.86 13.90 -6.51
CA THR A 58 12.44 13.67 -7.89
C THR A 58 12.99 12.34 -8.39
N PRO A 59 12.23 11.60 -9.22
CA PRO A 59 12.69 10.33 -9.75
C PRO A 59 13.87 10.53 -10.70
N PHE A 60 14.81 9.60 -10.68
CA PHE A 60 15.90 9.59 -11.65
C PHE A 60 15.34 9.32 -13.06
N VAL A 61 15.75 10.15 -14.02
CA VAL A 61 15.44 9.98 -15.44
C VAL A 61 16.74 9.61 -16.15
N ALA A 62 16.79 8.42 -16.74
CA ALA A 62 17.95 7.99 -17.51
C ALA A 62 18.10 8.88 -18.76
N PRO A 63 19.34 9.26 -19.15
CA PRO A 63 19.56 10.01 -20.38
C PRO A 63 19.04 9.21 -21.59
N THR A 64 18.13 9.79 -22.38
CA THR A 64 17.73 9.20 -23.66
C THR A 64 18.88 9.37 -24.67
N PRO A 65 19.33 8.31 -25.35
CA PRO A 65 20.36 8.44 -26.37
C PRO A 65 19.81 9.31 -27.51
N SER A 66 20.45 10.46 -27.74
CA SER A 66 20.12 11.37 -28.83
C SER A 66 20.31 10.67 -30.17
N THR A 67 19.21 10.36 -30.86
CA THR A 67 19.25 9.92 -32.25
C THR A 67 19.83 11.07 -33.09
N PRO A 68 20.93 10.89 -33.83
CA PRO A 68 21.45 11.94 -34.68
C PRO A 68 20.45 12.17 -35.82
N SER A 69 19.89 13.38 -35.90
CA SER A 69 19.08 13.83 -37.03
C SER A 69 19.96 13.89 -38.29
N SER A 70 19.55 13.16 -39.33
CA SER A 70 20.08 13.24 -40.70
C SER A 70 19.73 14.55 -41.38
#